data_AF-A0A956I5R9-F1
#
_entry.id   AF-A0A956I5R9-F1
#
_cell.length_a   1.000
_cell.length_b   1.000
_cell.length_c   1.000
_cell.angle_alpha   90.00
_cell.angle_beta   90.00
_cell.angle_gamma   90.00
#
_symmetry.space_group_name_H-M   'P 1'
#
loop_
_entity.id
_entity.type
_entity.pdbx_description
1 polymer ?
#
loop_
_entity_poly.entity_id
_entity_poly.type
_entity_poly.pdbx_seq_one_letter_code
_entity_poly.pdbx_strand_id
1 'polypeptide(L)'
;MRLCASLILLLAIGPATAAAQAGIRVYDVEQIRVDGSLADWRSATFTEVGRGDDASMRFALAADAQGLYLAAEVRDDRLVRTASPGNREDAVVLTLQIPEGRRNQISDIYFFAGVAGRSAASAGIANRVGGPPRTIEGARVVEGPRRAGRGYVIEGFVPFARIPGGAHWDQARATIRLRDVDSEAHPQVESEPALVPTSAPVPLMPAGGAGGALEQFLTSQGMGAARPSHDLHGDVAGDARPERVYVVDRFVLITGPGYRDGTSYSFHELPIQQASDVRSAQLRDLTGDGKAELLLVLRQRNEHGERDLWQVLSLSGERPTPVFSIEVRKATRAGSIDASVRILRGRGRQPPEIEVTAGRAQGLDATSWREAPADDAQPILLPWGPIRSRTFRWNGRSFAQTGERPNPTYREPAPEPPPQQQATRVEPVAPAAPSTEALLAAFRRERGIARGARPRYRFETNLVGDRAPETALVYGRQLVAVGPGIQNGTSWLFYEVPAPSDDDLVNVQAVDVTGDGRAELLFTVRQRFGEVSREVLVVHQLTERGFPRLLQVEVARTSGTASVRNEVRTRGGRLEIAPGRAREWSAEHWPFSRDPNDSAEPLLLPWTDRAVRYRFAGGRLTR
;
A
#
# COMPACT_ATOMS: atom_id res chain seq x y z
N MET A 1 31.53 -11.67 -54.88
CA MET A 1 30.92 -10.67 -53.97
C MET A 1 29.59 -11.19 -53.45
N ARG A 2 29.57 -11.82 -52.26
CA ARG A 2 28.39 -11.92 -51.39
C ARG A 2 28.90 -12.02 -49.95
N LEU A 3 28.82 -10.93 -49.20
CA LEU A 3 29.02 -10.93 -47.75
C LEU A 3 27.73 -11.39 -47.08
N CYS A 4 27.81 -12.47 -46.29
CA CYS A 4 26.83 -12.79 -45.26
C CYS A 4 27.41 -12.33 -43.92
N ALA A 5 26.91 -11.22 -43.40
CA ALA A 5 27.18 -10.79 -42.04
C ALA A 5 26.15 -11.46 -41.11
N SER A 6 26.58 -12.41 -40.29
CA SER A 6 25.81 -12.90 -39.14
C SER A 6 26.08 -11.99 -37.96
N LEU A 7 25.06 -11.25 -37.54
CA LEU A 7 25.07 -10.45 -36.32
C LEU A 7 24.52 -11.33 -35.18
N ILE A 8 25.41 -11.88 -34.36
CA ILE A 8 25.03 -12.53 -33.09
C ILE A 8 24.96 -11.42 -32.03
N LEU A 9 23.75 -11.01 -31.67
CA LEU A 9 23.48 -10.11 -30.55
C LEU A 9 23.26 -10.96 -29.29
N LEU A 10 24.29 -11.17 -28.49
CA LEU A 10 24.17 -11.77 -27.16
C LEU A 10 23.81 -10.67 -26.15
N LEU A 11 22.52 -10.51 -25.86
CA LEU A 11 22.04 -9.75 -24.70
C LEU A 11 21.84 -10.71 -23.53
N ALA A 12 22.90 -10.92 -22.74
CA ALA A 12 22.79 -11.54 -21.42
C ALA A 12 22.56 -10.43 -20.37
N ILE A 13 21.30 -10.04 -20.16
CA ILE A 13 20.91 -9.23 -19.00
C ILE A 13 20.66 -10.22 -17.86
N GLY A 14 21.66 -10.40 -17.00
CA GLY A 14 21.55 -11.22 -15.79
C GLY A 14 20.57 -10.61 -14.75
N PRO A 15 20.02 -11.43 -13.83
CA PRO A 15 18.95 -11.06 -12.90
C PRO A 15 19.34 -10.07 -11.78
N ALA A 16 20.62 -9.70 -11.65
CA ALA A 16 21.11 -8.79 -10.61
C ALA A 16 20.48 -7.39 -10.66
N THR A 17 19.95 -6.96 -11.81
CA THR A 17 19.35 -5.63 -11.98
C THR A 17 17.98 -5.49 -11.33
N ALA A 18 17.18 -6.56 -11.20
CA ALA A 18 15.80 -6.44 -10.72
C ALA A 18 15.69 -6.26 -9.19
N ALA A 19 16.64 -6.80 -8.40
CA ALA A 19 16.66 -6.67 -6.94
C ALA A 19 17.30 -5.34 -6.48
N ALA A 20 18.41 -4.93 -7.10
CA ALA A 20 19.10 -3.65 -6.84
C ALA A 20 18.26 -2.43 -7.25
N GLN A 21 17.50 -2.61 -8.34
CA GLN A 21 16.06 -2.49 -8.41
C GLN A 21 15.34 -1.98 -7.13
N ALA A 22 14.44 -2.75 -6.55
CA ALA A 22 13.51 -2.29 -5.50
C ALA A 22 14.09 -1.63 -4.21
N GLY A 23 15.31 -1.95 -3.78
CA GLY A 23 15.92 -1.48 -2.52
C GLY A 23 16.83 -2.54 -1.89
N ILE A 24 17.46 -2.26 -0.75
CA ILE A 24 18.26 -3.27 -0.03
C ILE A 24 17.42 -3.92 1.06
N ARG A 25 17.26 -5.24 1.02
CA ARG A 25 16.54 -5.99 2.06
C ARG A 25 17.31 -5.98 3.38
N VAL A 26 16.60 -5.71 4.48
CA VAL A 26 17.11 -5.82 5.85
C VAL A 26 16.16 -6.71 6.64
N TYR A 27 16.64 -7.89 7.05
CA TYR A 27 15.82 -8.86 7.76
C TYR A 27 15.62 -8.47 9.22
N ASP A 28 14.37 -8.44 9.68
CA ASP A 28 14.06 -8.26 11.11
C ASP A 28 14.32 -9.56 11.86
N VAL A 29 15.17 -9.51 12.89
CA VAL A 29 15.67 -10.67 13.64
C VAL A 29 15.70 -10.38 15.13
N GLU A 30 15.53 -11.42 15.95
CA GLU A 30 15.72 -11.29 17.40
C GLU A 30 17.21 -11.10 17.73
N GLN A 31 18.07 -11.93 17.12
CA GLN A 31 19.52 -11.87 17.25
C GLN A 31 20.18 -12.73 16.16
N ILE A 32 21.39 -12.36 15.73
CA ILE A 32 22.28 -13.22 14.95
C ILE A 32 23.57 -13.45 15.75
N ARG A 33 24.06 -14.69 15.77
CA ARG A 33 25.38 -14.97 16.34
C ARG A 33 26.45 -14.65 15.30
N VAL A 34 27.29 -13.66 15.60
CA VAL A 34 28.44 -13.30 14.76
C VAL A 34 29.60 -14.23 15.08
N ASP A 35 29.76 -15.30 14.30
CA ASP A 35 30.77 -16.36 14.54
C ASP A 35 31.55 -16.80 13.28
N GLY A 36 31.34 -16.11 12.15
CA GLY A 36 31.95 -16.44 10.87
C GLY A 36 31.19 -17.54 10.09
N SER A 37 30.00 -17.95 10.55
CA SER A 37 29.18 -18.98 9.95
C SER A 37 27.85 -18.43 9.45
N LEU A 38 27.57 -18.63 8.16
CA LEU A 38 26.29 -18.22 7.55
C LEU A 38 25.09 -19.11 7.93
N ALA A 39 25.19 -19.89 9.01
CA ALA A 39 24.15 -20.84 9.42
C ALA A 39 22.88 -20.14 9.91
N ASP A 40 23.00 -18.99 10.58
CA ASP A 40 21.87 -18.21 11.10
C ASP A 40 21.16 -17.40 10.00
N TRP A 41 21.75 -17.33 8.80
CA TRP A 41 21.26 -16.55 7.65
C TRP A 41 20.44 -17.36 6.63
N ARG A 42 20.06 -18.61 6.96
CA ARG A 42 19.39 -19.53 6.01
C ARG A 42 18.06 -19.03 5.46
N SER A 43 17.35 -18.19 6.21
CA SER A 43 16.09 -17.56 5.80
C SER A 43 16.30 -16.29 4.96
N ALA A 44 17.53 -15.76 4.93
CA ALA A 44 17.86 -14.55 4.19
C ALA A 44 18.19 -14.88 2.73
N THR A 45 17.58 -14.11 1.82
CA THR A 45 18.00 -14.08 0.42
C THR A 45 19.23 -13.19 0.26
N PHE A 46 20.33 -13.77 -0.24
CA PHE A 46 21.56 -13.04 -0.52
C PHE A 46 21.50 -12.34 -1.88
N THR A 47 22.01 -11.11 -1.93
CA THR A 47 22.08 -10.27 -3.13
C THR A 47 23.51 -10.25 -3.66
N GLU A 48 23.69 -10.42 -4.97
CA GLU A 48 25.03 -10.41 -5.60
C GLU A 48 25.49 -9.00 -5.98
N VAL A 49 26.79 -8.74 -5.83
CA VAL A 49 27.51 -7.52 -6.23
C VAL A 49 28.80 -7.95 -6.94
N GLY A 50 29.11 -7.31 -8.08
CA GLY A 50 30.24 -7.73 -8.93
C GLY A 50 29.90 -8.96 -9.79
N ARG A 51 30.89 -9.48 -10.52
CA ARG A 51 30.78 -10.68 -11.36
C ARG A 51 32.11 -11.42 -11.40
N GLY A 52 32.07 -12.74 -11.49
CA GLY A 52 33.27 -13.58 -11.59
C GLY A 52 33.79 -14.04 -10.23
N ASP A 53 34.97 -14.64 -10.24
CA ASP A 53 35.62 -15.23 -9.06
C ASP A 53 36.53 -14.26 -8.31
N ASP A 54 36.61 -13.02 -8.81
CA ASP A 54 37.42 -11.95 -8.28
C ASP A 54 36.57 -10.67 -8.17
N ALA A 55 36.87 -9.84 -7.17
CA ALA A 55 36.08 -8.65 -6.81
C ALA A 55 34.57 -8.88 -6.87
N SER A 56 34.05 -9.97 -6.28
CA SER A 56 32.60 -10.18 -6.24
C SER A 56 32.13 -10.67 -4.87
N MET A 57 30.88 -10.39 -4.52
CA MET A 57 30.31 -10.90 -3.28
C MET A 57 28.83 -11.21 -3.43
N ARG A 58 28.33 -12.02 -2.51
CA ARG A 58 26.91 -12.05 -2.18
C ARG A 58 26.71 -11.65 -0.72
N PHE A 59 25.72 -10.83 -0.42
CA PHE A 59 25.51 -10.28 0.92
C PHE A 59 24.05 -10.35 1.37
N ALA A 60 23.84 -10.29 2.68
CA ALA A 60 22.55 -10.08 3.33
C ALA A 60 22.72 -9.10 4.50
N LEU A 61 21.67 -8.30 4.80
CA LEU A 61 21.61 -7.42 5.95
C LEU A 61 20.48 -7.85 6.88
N ALA A 62 20.67 -7.71 8.18
CA ALA A 62 19.61 -7.91 9.17
C ALA A 62 19.72 -6.83 10.25
N ALA A 63 18.67 -6.63 11.05
CA ALA A 63 18.67 -5.69 12.15
C ALA A 63 17.85 -6.23 13.32
N ASP A 64 18.29 -5.87 14.53
CA ASP A 64 17.52 -6.03 15.76
C ASP A 64 17.33 -4.66 16.43
N ALA A 65 16.87 -4.63 17.68
CA ALA A 65 16.70 -3.39 18.43
C ALA A 65 18.02 -2.64 18.75
N GLN A 66 19.18 -3.32 18.68
CA GLN A 66 20.48 -2.79 19.08
C GLN A 66 21.35 -2.34 17.90
N GLY A 67 21.29 -3.04 16.77
CA GLY A 67 22.21 -2.77 15.67
C GLY A 67 21.91 -3.48 14.37
N LEU A 68 22.80 -3.21 13.41
CA LEU A 68 22.77 -3.76 12.07
C LEU A 68 23.76 -4.93 11.97
N TYR A 69 23.30 -6.01 11.35
CA TYR A 69 24.11 -7.16 10.97
C TYR A 69 24.39 -7.16 9.48
N LEU A 70 25.59 -7.62 9.12
CA LEU A 70 26.02 -7.91 7.75
C LEU A 70 26.50 -9.36 7.69
N ALA A 71 26.08 -10.07 6.67
CA ALA A 71 26.77 -11.26 6.19
C ALA A 71 27.20 -11.06 4.74
N ALA A 72 28.43 -11.41 4.42
CA ALA A 72 28.89 -11.48 3.04
C ALA A 72 29.78 -12.69 2.79
N GLU A 73 29.63 -13.29 1.62
CA GLU A 73 30.57 -14.24 1.06
C GLU A 73 31.29 -13.56 -0.10
N VAL A 74 32.58 -13.31 0.07
CA VAL A 74 33.45 -12.54 -0.83
C VAL A 74 34.31 -13.48 -1.66
N ARG A 75 34.27 -13.32 -2.98
CA ARG A 75 35.16 -13.96 -3.95
C ARG A 75 36.20 -12.93 -4.34
N ASP A 76 37.44 -13.28 -4.02
CA ASP A 76 38.61 -12.43 -4.11
C ASP A 76 39.80 -13.39 -4.13
N ASP A 77 40.77 -13.13 -5.00
CA ASP A 77 41.94 -13.97 -5.14
C ASP A 77 43.01 -13.71 -4.05
N ARG A 78 42.97 -12.53 -3.42
CA ARG A 78 43.95 -12.05 -2.45
C ARG A 78 43.40 -10.96 -1.51
N LEU A 79 43.30 -11.31 -0.23
CA LEU A 79 43.07 -10.35 0.85
C LEU A 79 44.33 -9.53 1.23
N VAL A 80 44.31 -8.23 0.96
CA VAL A 80 45.23 -7.18 1.42
C VAL A 80 44.75 -6.55 2.73
N ARG A 81 45.54 -6.77 3.80
CA ARG A 81 45.12 -6.42 5.16
C ARG A 81 46.28 -6.12 6.12
N THR A 82 46.21 -4.99 6.82
CA THR A 82 47.17 -4.60 7.88
C THR A 82 46.62 -4.86 9.30
N ALA A 83 47.36 -4.48 10.35
CA ALA A 83 46.84 -4.54 11.72
C ALA A 83 45.80 -3.43 12.00
N SER A 84 45.91 -2.28 11.32
CA SER A 84 45.08 -1.09 11.53
C SER A 84 44.50 -0.62 10.19
N PRO A 85 43.36 -1.20 9.76
CA PRO A 85 42.86 -1.02 8.40
C PRO A 85 42.56 0.43 8.05
N GLY A 86 42.97 0.83 6.86
CA GLY A 86 42.58 2.10 6.25
C GLY A 86 41.49 1.95 5.18
N ASN A 87 41.16 3.06 4.53
CA ASN A 87 40.26 3.11 3.37
C ASN A 87 40.94 2.66 2.05
N ARG A 88 42.08 1.99 2.10
CA ARG A 88 42.81 1.47 0.93
C ARG A 88 43.19 0.00 1.11
N GLU A 89 42.33 -0.74 1.80
CA GLU A 89 42.44 -2.17 2.05
C GLU A 89 41.10 -2.81 1.70
N ASP A 90 41.08 -4.13 1.54
CA ASP A 90 39.85 -4.85 1.20
C ASP A 90 38.81 -4.72 2.28
N ALA A 91 37.60 -4.40 1.85
CA ALA A 91 36.49 -4.20 2.76
C ALA A 91 35.16 -4.40 2.06
N VAL A 92 34.20 -4.95 2.80
CA VAL A 92 32.80 -4.73 2.48
C VAL A 92 32.42 -3.35 3.04
N VAL A 93 31.91 -2.46 2.20
CA VAL A 93 31.60 -1.08 2.56
C VAL A 93 30.11 -0.82 2.39
N LEU A 94 29.42 -0.57 3.51
CA LEU A 94 28.03 -0.13 3.52
C LEU A 94 27.97 1.39 3.67
N THR A 95 27.47 2.08 2.66
CA THR A 95 27.17 3.52 2.77
C THR A 95 25.74 3.70 3.21
N LEU A 96 25.55 4.46 4.29
CA LEU A 96 24.25 4.89 4.79
C LEU A 96 24.10 6.40 4.64
N GLN A 97 22.96 6.81 4.08
CA GLN A 97 22.49 8.18 4.04
C GLN A 97 21.22 8.26 4.89
N ILE A 98 21.35 8.82 6.09
CA ILE A 98 20.29 8.86 7.09
C ILE A 98 19.77 10.30 7.25
N PRO A 99 18.45 10.54 7.20
CA PRO A 99 17.88 11.86 7.47
C PRO A 99 18.18 12.35 8.89
N GLU A 100 18.67 13.59 9.03
CA GLU A 100 18.83 14.29 10.30
C GLU A 100 18.37 15.74 10.16
N GLY A 101 17.11 16.01 10.56
CA GLY A 101 16.48 17.30 10.40
C GLY A 101 16.31 17.69 8.92
N ARG A 102 17.03 18.74 8.47
CA ARG A 102 17.00 19.21 7.07
C ARG A 102 18.17 18.71 6.21
N ARG A 103 19.08 17.93 6.79
CA ARG A 103 20.28 17.43 6.13
C ARG A 103 20.30 15.90 6.21
N ASN A 104 21.14 15.28 5.39
CA ASN A 104 21.41 13.86 5.51
C ASN A 104 22.80 13.67 6.09
N GLN A 105 22.91 12.79 7.08
CA GLN A 105 24.20 12.26 7.52
C GLN A 105 24.61 11.13 6.58
N ILE A 106 25.84 11.19 6.08
CA ILE A 106 26.37 10.16 5.20
C ILE A 106 27.52 9.48 5.93
N SER A 107 27.46 8.16 6.04
CA SER A 107 28.52 7.36 6.66
C SER A 107 28.88 6.17 5.79
N ASP A 108 30.17 5.92 5.62
CA ASP A 108 30.69 4.63 5.17
C ASP A 108 31.01 3.79 6.41
N ILE A 109 30.43 2.59 6.47
CA ILE A 109 30.74 1.56 7.44
C ILE A 109 31.55 0.49 6.73
N TYR A 110 32.79 0.32 7.17
CA TYR A 110 33.74 -0.63 6.65
C TYR A 110 33.73 -1.90 7.51
N PHE A 111 33.67 -3.05 6.86
CA PHE A 111 33.85 -4.36 7.47
C PHE A 111 35.10 -4.99 6.89
N PHE A 112 36.14 -5.08 7.71
CA PHE A 112 37.44 -5.62 7.34
C PHE A 112 37.57 -7.06 7.83
N ALA A 113 37.92 -7.97 6.94
CA ALA A 113 38.25 -9.35 7.33
C ALA A 113 39.58 -9.41 8.08
N GLY A 114 39.73 -10.44 8.91
CA GLY A 114 40.97 -10.78 9.59
C GLY A 114 41.87 -11.66 8.74
N VAL A 115 43.14 -11.76 9.14
CA VAL A 115 44.08 -12.75 8.63
C VAL A 115 44.59 -13.55 9.82
N ALA A 116 44.30 -14.85 9.85
CA ALA A 116 44.65 -15.73 10.95
C ALA A 116 46.13 -15.59 11.36
N GLY A 117 46.37 -15.31 12.64
CA GLY A 117 47.71 -15.12 13.20
C GLY A 117 48.38 -13.78 12.88
N ARG A 118 47.74 -12.89 12.10
CA ARG A 118 48.30 -11.59 11.69
C ARG A 118 47.44 -10.40 12.12
N SER A 119 46.13 -10.45 11.88
CA SER A 119 45.21 -9.36 12.23
C SER A 119 43.80 -9.88 12.49
N ALA A 120 43.09 -9.23 13.42
CA ALA A 120 41.68 -9.52 13.67
C ALA A 120 40.79 -8.78 12.65
N ALA A 121 39.63 -9.37 12.35
CA ALA A 121 38.55 -8.66 11.70
C ALA A 121 38.08 -7.48 12.55
N SER A 122 37.64 -6.40 11.90
CA SER A 122 37.18 -5.20 12.60
C SER A 122 36.22 -4.37 11.76
N ALA A 123 35.50 -3.45 12.41
CA ALA A 123 34.65 -2.48 11.73
C ALA A 123 35.13 -1.05 11.96
N GLY A 124 34.98 -0.22 10.93
CA GLY A 124 35.33 1.19 10.97
C GLY A 124 34.25 2.07 10.37
N ILE A 125 34.15 3.32 10.80
CA ILE A 125 33.18 4.29 10.28
C ILE A 125 33.87 5.57 9.80
N ALA A 126 33.44 6.09 8.65
CA ALA A 126 33.83 7.39 8.15
C ALA A 126 32.58 8.23 7.86
N ASN A 127 32.53 9.49 8.31
CA ASN A 127 31.37 10.37 8.15
C ASN A 127 31.30 11.03 6.75
N ARG A 128 31.81 10.33 5.73
CA ARG A 128 31.77 10.70 4.31
C ARG A 128 32.14 9.48 3.47
N VAL A 129 31.65 9.45 2.24
CA VAL A 129 32.00 8.42 1.27
C VAL A 129 33.51 8.42 1.01
N GLY A 130 34.13 7.24 1.07
CA GLY A 130 35.56 7.02 0.83
C GLY A 130 36.48 7.61 1.90
N GLY A 131 35.95 8.12 3.01
CA GLY A 131 36.77 8.71 4.08
C GLY A 131 37.59 7.66 4.86
N PRO A 132 38.66 8.08 5.55
CA PRO A 132 39.43 7.20 6.43
C PRO A 132 38.55 6.73 7.61
N PRO A 133 38.47 5.42 7.87
CA PRO A 133 37.64 4.89 8.94
C PRO A 133 38.23 5.16 10.33
N ARG A 134 37.36 5.31 11.32
CA ARG A 134 37.68 5.22 12.75
C ARG A 134 37.04 3.98 13.33
N THR A 135 37.69 3.31 14.27
CA THR A 135 37.17 2.11 14.92
C THR A 135 35.78 2.34 15.53
N ILE A 136 34.88 1.38 15.38
CA ILE A 136 33.56 1.41 15.99
C ILE A 136 33.57 0.61 17.30
N GLU A 137 33.37 1.29 18.42
CA GLU A 137 33.28 0.64 19.73
C GLU A 137 32.04 -0.26 19.83
N GLY A 138 32.22 -1.50 20.29
CA GLY A 138 31.13 -2.49 20.43
C GLY A 138 30.72 -3.17 19.12
N ALA A 139 31.37 -2.84 18.00
CA ALA A 139 31.21 -3.64 16.78
C ALA A 139 31.89 -5.00 16.93
N ARG A 140 31.30 -6.02 16.31
CA ARG A 140 31.84 -7.38 16.25
C ARG A 140 31.96 -7.76 14.79
N VAL A 141 33.13 -8.24 14.38
CA VAL A 141 33.32 -8.76 13.03
C VAL A 141 34.10 -10.05 13.13
N VAL A 142 33.65 -11.08 12.43
CA VAL A 142 34.30 -12.39 12.40
C VAL A 142 34.38 -12.86 10.96
N GLU A 143 35.58 -13.24 10.53
CA GLU A 143 35.82 -13.90 9.26
C GLU A 143 35.64 -15.42 9.36
N GLY A 144 35.28 -16.05 8.25
CA GLY A 144 35.14 -17.50 8.14
C GLY A 144 35.61 -18.01 6.78
N PRO A 145 35.89 -19.33 6.65
CA PRO A 145 36.27 -19.90 5.37
C PRO A 145 35.08 -20.00 4.42
N ARG A 146 35.32 -19.79 3.12
CA ARG A 146 34.35 -20.17 2.08
C ARG A 146 34.29 -21.68 1.94
N ARG A 147 33.11 -22.19 1.56
CA ARG A 147 32.92 -23.63 1.29
C ARG A 147 33.59 -24.09 -0.02
N ALA A 148 33.73 -23.19 -0.99
CA ALA A 148 34.34 -23.45 -2.28
C ALA A 148 34.92 -22.16 -2.89
N GLY A 149 36.05 -22.27 -3.59
CA GLY A 149 36.74 -21.14 -4.23
C GLY A 149 37.62 -20.33 -3.27
N ARG A 150 38.32 -19.32 -3.81
CA ARG A 150 39.14 -18.37 -3.04
C ARG A 150 38.27 -17.25 -2.43
N GLY A 151 38.80 -16.55 -1.44
CA GLY A 151 38.10 -15.50 -0.70
C GLY A 151 37.62 -15.97 0.67
N TYR A 152 36.67 -15.23 1.25
CA TYR A 152 36.30 -15.37 2.67
C TYR A 152 34.81 -15.10 2.91
N VAL A 153 34.33 -15.56 4.06
CA VAL A 153 33.06 -15.14 4.66
C VAL A 153 33.37 -14.06 5.68
N ILE A 154 32.48 -13.08 5.81
CA ILE A 154 32.52 -12.08 6.87
C ILE A 154 31.12 -11.92 7.46
N GLU A 155 31.05 -11.97 8.78
CA GLU A 155 29.86 -11.56 9.54
C GLU A 155 30.22 -10.36 10.40
N GLY A 156 29.31 -9.39 10.46
CA GLY A 156 29.51 -8.16 11.20
C GLY A 156 28.26 -7.74 11.96
N PHE A 157 28.46 -7.10 13.10
CA PHE A 157 27.45 -6.38 13.87
C PHE A 157 27.97 -5.00 14.21
N VAL A 158 27.14 -3.97 13.99
CA VAL A 158 27.42 -2.57 14.31
C VAL A 158 26.26 -1.98 15.12
N PRO A 159 26.50 -1.48 16.36
CA PRO A 159 25.45 -0.86 17.15
C PRO A 159 24.92 0.43 16.51
N PHE A 160 23.60 0.62 16.47
CA PHE A 160 22.99 1.84 15.92
C PHE A 160 23.42 3.10 16.67
N ALA A 161 23.65 3.00 17.99
CA ALA A 161 24.14 4.09 18.82
C ALA A 161 25.51 4.65 18.39
N ARG A 162 26.26 3.93 17.54
CA ARG A 162 27.56 4.35 17.01
C ARG A 162 27.51 4.84 15.56
N ILE A 163 26.34 4.75 14.91
CA ILE A 163 26.11 5.26 13.56
C ILE A 163 25.52 6.67 13.69
N PRO A 164 26.10 7.71 13.05
CA PRO A 164 25.48 9.03 13.00
C PRO A 164 24.06 8.96 12.43
N GLY A 165 23.07 9.40 13.21
CA GLY A 165 21.65 9.29 12.86
C GLY A 165 21.06 7.88 13.04
N GLY A 166 21.79 6.91 13.59
CA GLY A 166 21.39 5.50 13.66
C GLY A 166 20.06 5.21 14.37
N ALA A 167 19.53 6.14 15.17
CA ALA A 167 18.18 6.06 15.71
C ALA A 167 17.07 6.07 14.62
N HIS A 168 17.38 6.52 13.41
CA HIS A 168 16.51 6.58 12.24
C HIS A 168 17.05 5.71 11.09
N TRP A 169 17.74 4.61 11.42
CA TRP A 169 18.34 3.71 10.42
C TRP A 169 17.30 3.13 9.44
N ASP A 170 16.06 2.95 9.89
CA ASP A 170 14.93 2.43 9.13
C ASP A 170 14.52 3.36 7.96
N GLN A 171 14.89 4.64 8.06
CA GLN A 171 14.71 5.67 7.03
C GLN A 171 15.95 5.83 6.13
N ALA A 172 17.00 5.04 6.36
CA ALA A 172 18.24 5.17 5.61
C ALA A 172 18.04 4.81 4.14
N ARG A 173 18.76 5.54 3.28
CA ARG A 173 19.11 5.08 1.94
C ARG A 173 20.50 4.51 1.97
N ALA A 174 20.72 3.41 1.27
CA ALA A 174 21.99 2.71 1.31
C ALA A 174 22.48 2.27 -0.07
N THR A 175 23.77 2.02 -0.13
CA THR A 175 24.40 1.17 -1.14
C THR A 175 25.49 0.35 -0.45
N ILE A 176 25.80 -0.82 -0.98
CA ILE A 176 26.90 -1.64 -0.50
C ILE A 176 27.88 -1.88 -1.64
N ARG A 177 29.17 -1.90 -1.29
CA ARG A 177 30.28 -2.09 -2.21
C ARG A 177 31.25 -3.13 -1.66
N LEU A 178 31.91 -3.84 -2.56
CA LEU A 178 33.12 -4.58 -2.23
C LEU A 178 34.29 -3.72 -2.71
N ARG A 179 35.19 -3.35 -1.82
CA ARG A 179 36.45 -2.69 -2.17
C ARG A 179 37.53 -3.75 -2.25
N ASP A 180 38.25 -3.74 -3.35
CA ASP A 180 39.23 -4.73 -3.75
C ASP A 180 40.59 -4.07 -4.06
N VAL A 181 41.66 -4.61 -3.47
CA VAL A 181 43.02 -4.06 -3.45
C VAL A 181 44.04 -5.19 -3.59
N ASP A 182 44.84 -5.17 -4.66
CA ASP A 182 45.76 -6.29 -4.93
C ASP A 182 47.16 -6.16 -4.28
N SER A 183 47.55 -4.96 -3.84
CA SER A 183 48.93 -4.66 -3.43
C SER A 183 49.05 -4.06 -2.02
N GLU A 184 49.63 -4.84 -1.09
CA GLU A 184 50.03 -4.34 0.24
C GLU A 184 51.14 -3.27 0.14
N ALA A 185 52.03 -3.35 -0.86
CA ALA A 185 53.17 -2.44 -0.99
C ALA A 185 52.78 -1.07 -1.57
N HIS A 186 51.77 -1.05 -2.44
CA HIS A 186 51.25 0.17 -3.06
C HIS A 186 49.71 0.12 -3.06
N PRO A 187 49.08 0.28 -1.89
CA PRO A 187 47.64 0.08 -1.74
C PRO A 187 46.86 1.11 -2.57
N GLN A 188 46.22 0.62 -3.62
CA GLN A 188 45.31 1.33 -4.51
C GLN A 188 44.08 0.47 -4.72
N VAL A 189 42.91 1.10 -4.74
CA VAL A 189 41.66 0.39 -5.05
C VAL A 189 41.70 0.02 -6.53
N GLU A 190 41.72 -1.28 -6.81
CA GLU A 190 41.69 -1.84 -8.15
C GLU A 190 40.26 -1.87 -8.67
N SER A 191 39.36 -2.44 -7.87
CA SER A 191 37.96 -2.62 -8.19
C SER A 191 37.08 -2.21 -7.01
N GLU A 192 35.91 -1.63 -7.32
CA GLU A 192 34.91 -1.33 -6.29
C GLU A 192 33.48 -1.54 -6.80
N PRO A 193 33.08 -2.79 -7.12
CA PRO A 193 31.72 -3.05 -7.55
C PRO A 193 30.72 -2.69 -6.46
N ALA A 194 29.66 -2.03 -6.90
CA ALA A 194 28.60 -1.51 -6.05
C ALA A 194 27.25 -2.09 -6.46
N LEU A 195 26.34 -2.27 -5.51
CA LEU A 195 24.96 -2.63 -5.82
C LEU A 195 24.27 -1.54 -6.66
N VAL A 196 24.42 -0.28 -6.23
CA VAL A 196 24.00 0.93 -6.95
C VAL A 196 25.05 2.02 -6.78
N PRO A 197 25.14 3.01 -7.69
CA PRO A 197 26.07 4.13 -7.54
C PRO A 197 25.90 4.86 -6.19
N THR A 198 27.00 5.29 -5.59
CA THR A 198 27.00 6.02 -4.29
C THR A 198 26.26 7.35 -4.34
N SER A 199 26.10 7.92 -5.54
CA SER A 199 25.31 9.12 -5.80
C SER A 199 23.79 8.87 -5.82
N ALA A 200 23.35 7.62 -5.85
CA ALA A 200 21.94 7.23 -5.95
C ALA A 200 21.59 6.07 -5.01
N PRO A 201 21.77 6.23 -3.68
CA PRO A 201 21.46 5.17 -2.73
C PRO A 201 19.95 4.85 -2.70
N VAL A 202 19.64 3.57 -2.50
CA VAL A 202 18.28 3.03 -2.53
C VAL A 202 17.75 2.82 -1.11
N PRO A 203 16.43 2.85 -0.86
CA PRO A 203 15.89 2.66 0.49
C PRO A 203 16.23 1.27 1.06
N LEU A 204 16.32 1.21 2.39
CA LEU A 204 16.29 -0.05 3.12
C LEU A 204 14.85 -0.58 3.20
N MET A 205 14.68 -1.85 2.83
CA MET A 205 13.41 -2.55 2.73
C MET A 205 13.35 -3.60 3.83
N PRO A 206 12.47 -3.46 4.83
CA PRO A 206 12.26 -4.48 5.85
C PRO A 206 11.85 -5.78 5.17
N ALA A 207 12.44 -6.90 5.60
CA ALA A 207 12.17 -8.22 5.07
C ALA A 207 12.03 -9.22 6.23
N GLY A 208 11.22 -10.26 6.04
CA GLY A 208 10.92 -11.21 7.12
C GLY A 208 10.17 -10.57 8.31
N GLY A 209 9.67 -11.41 9.21
CA GLY A 209 8.92 -10.97 10.40
C GLY A 209 7.76 -10.02 10.09
N ALA A 210 7.53 -9.05 10.97
CA ALA A 210 6.57 -7.95 10.80
C ALA A 210 6.91 -7.02 9.60
N GLY A 211 8.18 -6.95 9.21
CA GLY A 211 8.68 -6.09 8.13
C GLY A 211 8.39 -6.59 6.71
N GLY A 212 8.15 -7.89 6.52
CA GLY A 212 7.92 -8.52 5.21
C GLY A 212 6.59 -8.17 4.52
N ALA A 213 5.73 -7.37 5.17
CA ALA A 213 4.40 -7.02 4.68
C ALA A 213 4.38 -6.41 3.27
N LEU A 214 5.35 -5.54 2.94
CA LEU A 214 5.41 -4.94 1.61
C LEU A 214 5.79 -5.96 0.54
N GLU A 215 6.80 -6.80 0.76
CA GLU A 215 7.19 -7.83 -0.20
C GLU A 215 6.07 -8.87 -0.41
N GLN A 216 5.40 -9.25 0.68
CA GLN A 216 4.22 -10.11 0.64
C GLN A 216 3.10 -9.46 -0.17
N PHE A 217 2.80 -8.18 0.09
CA PHE A 217 1.79 -7.42 -0.64
C PHE A 217 2.12 -7.36 -2.14
N LEU A 218 3.33 -6.91 -2.49
CA LEU A 218 3.77 -6.80 -3.88
C LEU A 218 3.70 -8.13 -4.60
N THR A 219 4.14 -9.21 -3.97
CA THR A 219 4.03 -10.56 -4.54
C THR A 219 2.57 -10.97 -4.76
N SER A 220 1.69 -10.73 -3.78
CA SER A 220 0.26 -11.05 -3.88
C SER A 220 -0.47 -10.29 -5.00
N GLN A 221 0.02 -9.10 -5.35
CA GLN A 221 -0.53 -8.27 -6.42
C GLN A 221 0.15 -8.53 -7.78
N GLY A 222 1.07 -9.49 -7.89
CA GLY A 222 1.84 -9.73 -9.11
C GLY A 222 2.84 -8.61 -9.44
N MET A 223 3.22 -7.82 -8.44
CA MET A 223 4.07 -6.62 -8.53
C MET A 223 5.43 -6.79 -7.85
N GLY A 224 5.99 -8.01 -7.78
CA GLY A 224 7.21 -8.30 -7.00
C GLY A 224 8.46 -7.45 -7.31
N ALA A 225 8.51 -6.79 -8.48
CA ALA A 225 9.58 -5.86 -8.87
C ALA A 225 9.19 -4.37 -8.76
N ALA A 226 7.94 -4.06 -8.40
CA ALA A 226 7.47 -2.68 -8.29
C ALA A 226 8.12 -1.99 -7.08
N ARG A 227 8.31 -0.67 -7.21
CA ARG A 227 8.91 0.14 -6.16
C ARG A 227 7.92 1.14 -5.60
N PRO A 228 7.96 1.41 -4.28
CA PRO A 228 7.29 2.57 -3.74
C PRO A 228 7.79 3.86 -4.41
N SER A 229 6.86 4.63 -4.96
CA SER A 229 7.08 6.02 -5.39
C SER A 229 7.29 6.95 -4.20
N HIS A 230 6.66 6.61 -3.07
CA HIS A 230 6.79 7.30 -1.80
C HIS A 230 6.90 6.27 -0.67
N ASP A 231 7.73 6.60 0.31
CA ASP A 231 7.98 5.82 1.52
C ASP A 231 8.03 6.83 2.66
N LEU A 232 6.90 6.95 3.36
CA LEU A 232 6.66 7.97 4.36
C LEU A 232 6.67 7.33 5.74
N HIS A 233 7.21 8.05 6.73
CA HIS A 233 7.25 7.60 8.12
C HIS A 233 6.50 8.60 9.00
N GLY A 234 5.64 8.10 9.90
CA GLY A 234 4.90 8.94 10.84
C GLY A 234 4.03 8.14 11.78
N ASP A 235 3.67 8.74 12.92
CA ASP A 235 2.74 8.13 13.87
C ASP A 235 1.32 8.20 13.29
N VAL A 236 0.80 7.04 12.86
CA VAL A 236 -0.58 6.92 12.33
C VAL A 236 -1.45 6.09 13.29
N ALA A 237 -0.85 5.33 14.19
CA ALA A 237 -1.53 4.54 15.21
C ALA A 237 -1.88 5.34 16.48
N GLY A 238 -1.13 6.39 16.80
CA GLY A 238 -1.28 7.27 17.95
C GLY A 238 -0.49 6.84 19.19
N ASP A 239 0.59 6.08 19.01
CA ASP A 239 1.43 5.57 20.10
C ASP A 239 2.86 6.17 20.10
N ALA A 240 3.06 7.23 19.32
CA ALA A 240 4.33 7.92 19.08
C ALA A 240 5.41 7.08 18.37
N ARG A 241 5.11 5.84 17.96
CA ARG A 241 6.01 5.03 17.14
C ARG A 241 5.69 5.30 15.66
N PRO A 242 6.69 5.50 14.79
CA PRO A 242 6.43 5.74 13.39
C PRO A 242 6.03 4.44 12.68
N GLU A 243 4.88 4.49 12.00
CA GLU A 243 4.53 3.55 10.94
C GLU A 243 5.15 3.96 9.61
N ARG A 244 5.21 3.01 8.68
CA ARG A 244 5.57 3.23 7.28
C ARG A 244 4.33 3.21 6.40
N VAL A 245 4.23 4.23 5.55
CA VAL A 245 3.18 4.40 4.55
C VAL A 245 3.83 4.43 3.18
N TYR A 246 3.65 3.35 2.44
CA TYR A 246 4.15 3.23 1.07
C TYR A 246 3.09 3.65 0.07
N VAL A 247 3.51 4.35 -0.98
CA VAL A 247 2.69 4.53 -2.18
C VAL A 247 3.39 3.81 -3.33
N VAL A 248 2.85 2.66 -3.75
CA VAL A 248 3.42 1.81 -4.80
C VAL A 248 2.39 1.56 -5.90
N ASP A 249 2.76 1.90 -7.13
CA ASP A 249 1.82 1.98 -8.25
C ASP A 249 0.59 2.82 -7.87
N ARG A 250 -0.60 2.20 -7.82
CA ARG A 250 -1.85 2.82 -7.37
C ARG A 250 -2.25 2.45 -5.94
N PHE A 251 -1.40 1.81 -5.17
CA PHE A 251 -1.73 1.35 -3.83
C PHE A 251 -1.04 2.18 -2.75
N VAL A 252 -1.81 2.50 -1.71
CA VAL A 252 -1.29 2.94 -0.41
C VAL A 252 -1.22 1.71 0.49
N LEU A 253 -0.09 1.45 1.13
CA LEU A 253 0.12 0.36 2.08
C LEU A 253 0.60 0.94 3.41
N ILE A 254 0.00 0.52 4.53
CA ILE A 254 0.43 0.88 5.89
C ILE A 254 0.96 -0.36 6.59
N THR A 255 2.14 -0.23 7.21
CA THR A 255 2.72 -1.24 8.10
C THR A 255 3.49 -0.55 9.23
N GLY A 256 3.73 -1.24 10.33
CA GLY A 256 4.56 -0.72 11.42
C GLY A 256 4.14 -1.23 12.80
N PRO A 257 4.97 -1.02 13.82
CA PRO A 257 4.83 -1.66 15.13
C PRO A 257 3.61 -1.22 15.93
N GLY A 258 3.09 0.00 15.73
CA GLY A 258 1.82 0.47 16.31
C GLY A 258 0.61 0.13 15.45
N TYR A 259 0.82 -0.14 14.16
CA TYR A 259 -0.26 -0.52 13.26
C TYR A 259 -0.63 -1.99 13.42
N ARG A 260 -1.83 -2.24 13.99
CA ARG A 260 -2.35 -3.60 14.20
C ARG A 260 -1.33 -4.50 14.92
N ASP A 261 -0.76 -3.94 15.99
CA ASP A 261 0.24 -4.58 16.85
C ASP A 261 1.50 -5.07 16.10
N GLY A 262 1.80 -4.49 14.93
CA GLY A 262 2.94 -4.88 14.10
C GLY A 262 2.78 -6.21 13.38
N THR A 263 1.62 -6.85 13.44
CA THR A 263 1.42 -8.21 12.91
C THR A 263 0.80 -8.25 11.53
N SER A 264 0.29 -7.12 11.01
CA SER A 264 -0.38 -7.08 9.72
C SER A 264 -0.33 -5.71 9.06
N TYR A 265 -0.75 -5.67 7.80
CA TYR A 265 -0.84 -4.45 7.01
C TYR A 265 -2.28 -4.16 6.57
N SER A 266 -2.54 -2.93 6.15
CA SER A 266 -3.73 -2.57 5.38
C SER A 266 -3.31 -1.85 4.11
N PHE A 267 -4.16 -1.93 3.08
CA PHE A 267 -3.92 -1.20 1.85
C PHE A 267 -5.20 -0.57 1.31
N HIS A 268 -5.01 0.41 0.43
CA HIS A 268 -6.07 1.11 -0.29
C HIS A 268 -5.64 1.35 -1.73
N GLU A 269 -6.53 1.07 -2.67
CA GLU A 269 -6.32 1.34 -4.09
C GLU A 269 -6.80 2.76 -4.42
N LEU A 270 -5.90 3.57 -4.97
CA LEU A 270 -6.15 4.94 -5.38
C LEU A 270 -6.89 4.96 -6.73
N PRO A 271 -7.83 5.88 -6.93
CA PRO A 271 -8.59 6.01 -8.17
C PRO A 271 -7.76 6.73 -9.27
N ILE A 272 -6.64 6.13 -9.67
CA ILE A 272 -5.69 6.63 -10.67
C ILE A 272 -5.32 5.55 -11.67
N GLN A 273 -4.84 5.94 -12.85
CA GLN A 273 -4.54 4.98 -13.93
C GLN A 273 -3.10 4.44 -13.87
N GLN A 274 -2.16 5.22 -13.34
CA GLN A 274 -0.75 4.87 -13.30
C GLN A 274 -0.04 5.54 -12.11
N ALA A 275 1.05 4.95 -11.63
CA ALA A 275 1.85 5.46 -10.52
C ALA A 275 2.22 6.95 -10.61
N SER A 276 2.54 7.46 -11.81
CA SER A 276 2.96 8.84 -12.03
C SER A 276 1.85 9.88 -11.81
N ASP A 277 0.61 9.41 -11.61
CA ASP A 277 -0.53 10.25 -11.28
C ASP A 277 -0.59 10.62 -9.80
N VAL A 278 0.19 9.96 -8.94
CA VAL A 278 0.48 10.46 -7.60
C VAL A 278 1.51 11.59 -7.74
N ARG A 279 1.04 12.83 -7.73
CA ARG A 279 1.88 14.03 -7.90
C ARG A 279 2.65 14.40 -6.64
N SER A 280 2.08 14.11 -5.48
CA SER A 280 2.74 14.25 -4.18
C SER A 280 2.06 13.39 -3.12
N ALA A 281 2.83 12.98 -2.12
CA ALA A 281 2.33 12.33 -0.91
C ALA A 281 3.07 12.87 0.33
N GLN A 282 2.33 13.17 1.40
CA GLN A 282 2.87 13.68 2.66
C GLN A 282 2.06 13.17 3.85
N LEU A 283 2.70 12.93 5.00
CA LEU A 283 2.03 12.65 6.26
C LEU A 283 1.92 13.92 7.09
N ARG A 284 0.73 14.19 7.64
CA ARG A 284 0.51 15.34 8.53
C ARG A 284 -0.73 15.16 9.40
N ASP A 285 -0.62 15.50 10.68
CA ASP A 285 -1.77 15.65 11.56
C ASP A 285 -2.61 16.87 11.12
N LEU A 286 -3.81 16.61 10.62
CA LEU A 286 -4.83 17.59 10.22
C LEU A 286 -6.06 17.53 11.12
N THR A 287 -6.21 16.50 11.95
CA THR A 287 -7.36 16.30 12.84
C THR A 287 -7.10 16.80 14.26
N GLY A 288 -5.84 17.06 14.61
CA GLY A 288 -5.38 17.53 15.90
C GLY A 288 -5.34 16.44 16.97
N ASP A 289 -5.45 15.17 16.59
CA ASP A 289 -5.46 14.03 17.52
C ASP A 289 -4.06 13.42 17.76
N GLY A 290 -3.02 14.00 17.14
CA GLY A 290 -1.64 13.54 17.21
C GLY A 290 -1.27 12.48 16.17
N LYS A 291 -2.24 11.96 15.43
CA LYS A 291 -2.02 10.99 14.35
C LYS A 291 -1.90 11.69 13.02
N ALA A 292 -1.05 11.16 12.14
CA ALA A 292 -0.89 11.70 10.82
C ALA A 292 -1.93 11.14 9.83
N GLU A 293 -2.56 12.03 9.07
CA GLU A 293 -3.28 11.68 7.85
C GLU A 293 -2.34 11.66 6.64
N LEU A 294 -2.72 10.90 5.60
CA LEU A 294 -2.03 10.92 4.32
C LEU A 294 -2.65 11.96 3.38
N LEU A 295 -1.84 12.92 2.99
CA LEU A 295 -2.18 13.96 2.03
C LEU A 295 -1.64 13.56 0.66
N LEU A 296 -2.50 13.55 -0.34
CA LEU A 296 -2.16 13.20 -1.72
C LEU A 296 -2.57 14.31 -2.67
N VAL A 297 -1.79 14.49 -3.74
CA VAL A 297 -2.27 15.15 -4.96
C VAL A 297 -2.37 14.09 -6.04
N LEU A 298 -3.59 13.76 -6.46
CA LEU A 298 -3.88 12.70 -7.42
C LEU A 298 -4.36 13.28 -8.74
N ARG A 299 -3.76 12.83 -9.84
CA ARG A 299 -4.24 13.15 -11.19
C ARG A 299 -5.23 12.11 -11.67
N GLN A 300 -6.37 12.57 -12.18
CA GLN A 300 -7.37 11.75 -12.83
C GLN A 300 -7.58 12.21 -14.26
N ARG A 301 -7.82 11.27 -15.16
CA ARG A 301 -8.03 11.53 -16.59
C ARG A 301 -9.28 10.84 -17.08
N ASN A 302 -9.98 11.52 -17.99
CA ASN A 302 -11.08 10.96 -18.77
C ASN A 302 -11.04 11.54 -20.18
N GLU A 303 -12.06 11.24 -20.99
CA GLU A 303 -12.15 11.69 -22.39
C GLU A 303 -12.31 13.22 -22.54
N HIS A 304 -12.71 13.91 -21.46
CA HIS A 304 -13.02 15.34 -21.43
C HIS A 304 -11.85 16.19 -20.92
N GLY A 305 -10.88 15.59 -20.22
CA GLY A 305 -9.71 16.28 -19.72
C GLY A 305 -9.02 15.55 -18.56
N GLU A 306 -8.24 16.31 -17.81
CA GLU A 306 -7.60 15.87 -16.58
C GLU A 306 -7.94 16.80 -15.41
N ARG A 307 -8.00 16.24 -14.20
CA ARG A 307 -8.09 17.01 -12.95
C ARG A 307 -7.05 16.54 -11.94
N ASP A 308 -6.55 17.47 -11.14
CA ASP A 308 -5.77 17.13 -9.95
C ASP A 308 -6.63 17.34 -8.69
N LEU A 309 -6.71 16.31 -7.86
CA LEU A 309 -7.41 16.29 -6.58
C LEU A 309 -6.40 16.41 -5.44
N TRP A 310 -6.57 17.39 -4.58
CA TRP A 310 -5.91 17.41 -3.28
C TRP A 310 -6.80 16.65 -2.29
N GLN A 311 -6.30 15.53 -1.78
CA GLN A 311 -7.08 14.55 -1.03
C GLN A 311 -6.41 14.21 0.30
N VAL A 312 -7.24 14.05 1.34
CA VAL A 312 -6.83 13.60 2.68
C VAL A 312 -7.42 12.21 2.93
N LEU A 313 -6.55 11.25 3.20
CA LEU A 313 -6.91 9.92 3.67
C LEU A 313 -6.67 9.85 5.18
N SER A 314 -7.71 9.50 5.92
CA SER A 314 -7.53 9.01 7.29
C SER A 314 -6.94 7.61 7.22
N LEU A 315 -5.87 7.42 7.98
CA LEU A 315 -5.20 6.14 8.16
C LEU A 315 -5.68 5.43 9.44
N SER A 316 -6.47 6.13 10.25
CA SER A 316 -7.12 5.64 11.46
C SER A 316 -8.28 4.71 11.10
N GLY A 317 -8.20 3.44 11.54
CA GLY A 317 -9.25 2.43 11.33
C GLY A 317 -8.76 1.18 10.60
N GLU A 318 -9.71 0.37 10.11
CA GLU A 318 -9.38 -0.91 9.47
C GLU A 318 -8.66 -0.76 8.12
N ARG A 319 -8.87 0.34 7.39
CA ARG A 319 -8.21 0.62 6.11
C ARG A 319 -8.13 2.13 5.87
N PRO A 320 -7.22 2.60 5.00
CA PRO A 320 -7.22 4.00 4.60
C PRO A 320 -8.57 4.41 4.00
N THR A 321 -9.08 5.56 4.40
CA THR A 321 -10.36 6.10 3.91
C THR A 321 -10.25 7.59 3.56
N PRO A 322 -10.74 8.03 2.40
CA PRO A 322 -10.83 9.46 2.08
C PRO A 322 -11.76 10.18 3.06
N VAL A 323 -11.29 11.27 3.65
CA VAL A 323 -12.08 12.12 4.59
C VAL A 323 -12.24 13.56 4.10
N PHE A 324 -11.47 13.97 3.09
CA PHE A 324 -11.63 15.25 2.40
C PHE A 324 -11.01 15.19 1.01
N SER A 325 -11.59 15.89 0.05
CA SER A 325 -11.04 16.04 -1.29
C SER A 325 -11.51 17.36 -1.90
N ILE A 326 -10.62 18.05 -2.61
CA ILE A 326 -10.94 19.27 -3.36
C ILE A 326 -10.17 19.28 -4.68
N GLU A 327 -10.82 19.71 -5.75
CA GLU A 327 -10.19 19.92 -7.04
C GLU A 327 -9.26 21.14 -6.98
N VAL A 328 -7.99 20.94 -7.36
CA VAL A 328 -6.95 21.98 -7.37
C VAL A 328 -6.42 22.28 -8.77
N ARG A 329 -6.74 21.45 -9.74
CA ARG A 329 -6.50 21.74 -11.16
C ARG A 329 -7.58 21.08 -12.00
N LYS A 330 -8.00 21.77 -13.06
CA LYS A 330 -8.70 21.18 -14.20
C LYS A 330 -8.04 21.62 -15.50
N ALA A 331 -7.87 20.68 -16.43
CA ALA A 331 -7.34 20.97 -17.75
C ALA A 331 -8.15 20.23 -18.81
N THR A 332 -8.57 20.97 -19.83
CA THR A 332 -9.31 20.49 -21.00
C THR A 332 -8.52 20.87 -22.26
N ARG A 333 -9.06 20.54 -23.44
CA ARG A 333 -8.50 21.01 -24.72
C ARG A 333 -8.57 22.52 -24.88
N ALA A 334 -9.53 23.19 -24.23
CA ALA A 334 -9.73 24.63 -24.34
C ALA A 334 -8.82 25.44 -23.39
N GLY A 335 -8.33 24.82 -22.32
CA GLY A 335 -7.47 25.50 -21.35
C GLY A 335 -7.44 24.83 -19.99
N SER A 336 -6.90 25.53 -18.99
CA SER A 336 -6.78 25.03 -17.62
C SER A 336 -7.16 26.06 -16.56
N ILE A 337 -7.53 25.56 -15.38
CA ILE A 337 -7.81 26.32 -14.16
C ILE A 337 -7.03 25.68 -13.04
N ASP A 338 -6.37 26.48 -12.21
CA ASP A 338 -5.63 26.04 -11.04
C ASP A 338 -6.16 26.74 -9.77
N ALA A 339 -6.10 26.05 -8.65
CA ALA A 339 -6.31 26.57 -7.30
C ALA A 339 -5.15 26.11 -6.39
N SER A 340 -4.90 26.85 -5.31
CA SER A 340 -3.83 26.52 -4.37
C SER A 340 -4.37 26.14 -3.01
N VAL A 341 -3.69 25.21 -2.34
CA VAL A 341 -4.02 24.76 -0.99
C VAL A 341 -2.88 25.10 -0.04
N ARG A 342 -3.22 25.62 1.13
CA ARG A 342 -2.28 25.91 2.21
C ARG A 342 -2.81 25.40 3.54
N ILE A 343 -1.95 24.73 4.29
CA ILE A 343 -2.30 24.22 5.62
C ILE A 343 -1.84 25.25 6.65
N LEU A 344 -2.80 25.88 7.31
CA LEU A 344 -2.60 26.87 8.37
C LEU A 344 -2.45 26.14 9.70
N ARG A 345 -1.51 26.59 10.54
CA ARG A 345 -1.39 26.06 11.90
C ARG A 345 -2.64 26.40 12.70
N GLY A 346 -3.14 25.43 13.46
CA GLY A 346 -4.22 25.64 14.41
C GLY A 346 -3.81 26.59 15.54
N ARG A 347 -4.80 27.22 16.18
CA ARG A 347 -4.59 28.08 17.36
C ARG A 347 -4.79 27.27 18.64
N GLY A 348 -3.79 27.25 19.52
CA GLY A 348 -3.86 26.48 20.77
C GLY A 348 -4.01 24.98 20.49
N ARG A 349 -5.06 24.36 21.04
CA ARG A 349 -5.39 22.93 20.81
C ARG A 349 -6.31 22.69 19.60
N GLN A 350 -6.57 23.70 18.78
CA GLN A 350 -7.42 23.53 17.61
C GLN A 350 -6.67 22.79 16.49
N PRO A 351 -7.36 21.94 15.71
CA PRO A 351 -6.77 21.32 14.53
C PRO A 351 -6.29 22.37 13.51
N PRO A 352 -5.32 22.03 12.66
CA PRO A 352 -4.94 22.85 11.50
C PRO A 352 -6.13 23.16 10.59
N GLU A 353 -6.03 24.26 9.86
CA GLU A 353 -7.03 24.65 8.86
C GLU A 353 -6.48 24.49 7.44
N ILE A 354 -7.33 24.05 6.52
CA ILE A 354 -7.03 23.94 5.09
C ILE A 354 -7.61 25.17 4.41
N GLU A 355 -6.76 26.09 3.96
CA GLU A 355 -7.16 27.24 3.15
C GLU A 355 -6.97 26.90 1.67
N VAL A 356 -8.04 27.02 0.89
CA VAL A 356 -8.02 26.84 -0.56
C VAL A 356 -8.31 28.18 -1.21
N THR A 357 -7.49 28.56 -2.19
CA THR A 357 -7.59 29.86 -2.86
C THR A 357 -7.70 29.67 -4.37
N ALA A 358 -8.66 30.36 -4.99
CA ALA A 358 -8.79 30.44 -6.44
C ALA A 358 -7.48 30.95 -7.05
N GLY A 359 -6.96 30.22 -8.03
CA GLY A 359 -5.70 30.54 -8.68
C GLY A 359 -5.92 31.30 -9.98
N ARG A 360 -5.39 30.75 -11.07
CA ARG A 360 -5.41 31.36 -12.40
C ARG A 360 -6.10 30.43 -13.37
N ALA A 361 -6.53 30.99 -14.48
CA ALA A 361 -6.98 30.22 -15.63
C ALA A 361 -6.21 30.65 -16.88
N GLN A 362 -6.06 29.72 -17.81
CA GLN A 362 -5.46 29.93 -19.11
C GLN A 362 -6.41 29.35 -20.16
N GLY A 363 -6.85 30.16 -21.12
CA GLY A 363 -7.76 29.71 -22.19
C GLY A 363 -9.22 29.46 -21.77
N LEU A 364 -9.53 29.58 -20.48
CA LEU A 364 -10.87 29.42 -19.92
C LEU A 364 -11.28 30.68 -19.14
N ASP A 365 -12.57 30.98 -19.18
CA ASP A 365 -13.24 32.08 -18.49
C ASP A 365 -14.70 31.72 -18.14
N ALA A 366 -15.44 32.67 -17.57
CA ALA A 366 -16.84 32.50 -17.18
C ALA A 366 -17.77 32.10 -18.34
N THR A 367 -17.42 32.42 -19.59
CA THR A 367 -18.26 32.18 -20.78
C THR A 367 -17.95 30.85 -21.47
N SER A 368 -16.71 30.39 -21.32
CA SER A 368 -16.19 29.17 -21.92
C SER A 368 -16.18 27.97 -20.97
N TRP A 369 -16.27 28.20 -19.66
CA TRP A 369 -16.40 27.15 -18.65
C TRP A 369 -17.81 26.57 -18.61
N ARG A 370 -17.97 25.28 -18.98
CA ARG A 370 -19.28 24.60 -19.02
C ARG A 370 -19.33 23.29 -18.23
N GLU A 371 -18.37 23.07 -17.32
CA GLU A 371 -18.38 21.87 -16.48
C GLU A 371 -19.18 22.07 -15.20
N ALA A 372 -19.96 21.05 -14.85
CA ALA A 372 -20.56 20.92 -13.54
C ALA A 372 -19.52 20.39 -12.52
N PRO A 373 -19.59 20.82 -11.25
CA PRO A 373 -18.90 20.15 -10.15
C PRO A 373 -19.15 18.64 -10.14
N ALA A 374 -18.13 17.87 -9.80
CA ALA A 374 -18.31 16.46 -9.49
C ALA A 374 -18.72 16.29 -8.01
N ASP A 375 -19.52 15.28 -7.70
CA ASP A 375 -20.05 15.07 -6.34
C ASP A 375 -19.03 14.39 -5.40
N ASP A 376 -17.94 13.87 -5.94
CA ASP A 376 -16.93 13.10 -5.21
C ASP A 376 -15.85 13.97 -4.54
N ALA A 377 -15.82 15.27 -4.83
CA ALA A 377 -14.87 16.22 -4.26
C ALA A 377 -15.48 17.62 -4.16
N GLN A 378 -14.90 18.47 -3.31
CA GLN A 378 -15.22 19.89 -3.35
C GLN A 378 -14.81 20.49 -4.72
N PRO A 379 -15.64 21.34 -5.32
CA PRO A 379 -15.34 21.93 -6.62
C PRO A 379 -14.13 22.86 -6.54
N ILE A 380 -13.43 22.96 -7.67
CA ILE A 380 -12.35 23.94 -7.83
C ILE A 380 -12.89 25.36 -7.65
N LEU A 381 -12.16 26.20 -6.91
CA LEU A 381 -12.49 27.62 -6.81
C LEU A 381 -12.09 28.35 -8.09
N LEU A 382 -13.08 28.95 -8.76
CA LEU A 382 -12.90 29.61 -10.05
C LEU A 382 -12.32 31.02 -9.88
N PRO A 383 -11.33 31.44 -10.69
CA PRO A 383 -10.76 32.79 -10.63
C PRO A 383 -11.77 33.93 -10.86
N TRP A 384 -12.84 33.65 -11.61
CA TRP A 384 -13.96 34.56 -11.86
C TRP A 384 -15.22 34.19 -11.05
N GLY A 385 -15.15 33.21 -10.16
CA GLY A 385 -16.28 32.83 -9.31
C GLY A 385 -16.49 33.80 -8.15
N PRO A 386 -17.61 33.71 -7.43
CA PRO A 386 -17.93 34.61 -6.31
C PRO A 386 -16.99 34.45 -5.11
N ILE A 387 -16.26 33.33 -5.03
CA ILE A 387 -15.45 32.97 -3.86
C ILE A 387 -13.97 32.96 -4.22
N ARG A 388 -13.16 33.74 -3.50
CA ARG A 388 -11.71 33.77 -3.67
C ARG A 388 -11.01 32.72 -2.84
N SER A 389 -11.46 32.49 -1.61
CA SER A 389 -10.89 31.44 -0.76
C SER A 389 -11.90 30.83 0.19
N ARG A 390 -11.72 29.56 0.50
CA ARG A 390 -12.46 28.82 1.53
C ARG A 390 -11.49 28.23 2.54
N THR A 391 -11.94 28.15 3.79
CA THR A 391 -11.20 27.52 4.88
C THR A 391 -12.00 26.36 5.43
N PHE A 392 -11.35 25.22 5.62
CA PHE A 392 -11.93 24.01 6.19
C PHE A 392 -11.16 23.60 7.44
N ARG A 393 -11.85 23.02 8.42
CA ARG A 393 -11.25 22.51 9.64
C ARG A 393 -11.94 21.23 10.08
N TRP A 394 -11.18 20.32 10.68
CA TRP A 394 -11.74 19.14 11.32
C TRP A 394 -12.66 19.53 12.48
N ASN A 395 -13.88 18.98 12.49
CA ASN A 395 -14.87 19.23 13.55
C ASN A 395 -15.05 18.02 14.50
N GLY A 396 -14.18 17.01 14.40
CA GLY A 396 -14.30 15.73 15.11
C GLY A 396 -14.90 14.59 14.27
N ARG A 397 -15.54 14.91 13.13
CA ARG A 397 -16.16 13.92 12.24
C ARG A 397 -15.82 14.10 10.77
N SER A 398 -15.72 15.34 10.29
CA SER A 398 -15.39 15.68 8.91
C SER A 398 -14.71 17.04 8.84
N PHE A 399 -14.09 17.34 7.70
CA PHE A 399 -13.65 18.70 7.41
C PHE A 399 -14.85 19.56 7.04
N ALA A 400 -15.20 20.51 7.91
CA ALA A 400 -16.30 21.44 7.69
C ALA A 400 -15.75 22.80 7.26
N GLN A 401 -16.47 23.51 6.38
CA GLN A 401 -16.14 24.88 6.02
C GLN A 401 -16.32 25.79 7.25
N THR A 402 -15.26 26.52 7.62
CA THR A 402 -15.24 27.45 8.76
C THR A 402 -15.13 28.91 8.33
N GLY A 403 -14.74 29.17 7.08
CA GLY A 403 -14.60 30.52 6.58
C GLY A 403 -14.64 30.59 5.06
N GLU A 404 -15.01 31.76 4.56
CA GLU A 404 -15.06 32.07 3.14
C GLU A 404 -14.69 33.54 2.94
N ARG A 405 -13.92 33.84 1.88
CA ARG A 405 -13.65 35.22 1.45
C ARG A 405 -14.23 35.43 0.06
N PRO A 406 -15.10 36.46 -0.13
CA PRO A 406 -15.61 36.82 -1.43
C PRO A 406 -14.49 37.20 -2.41
N ASN A 407 -14.74 36.99 -3.69
CA ASN A 407 -13.85 37.42 -4.76
C ASN A 407 -14.13 38.87 -5.15
N PRO A 408 -13.23 39.82 -4.88
CA PRO A 408 -13.48 41.25 -5.14
C PRO A 408 -13.61 41.56 -6.63
N THR A 409 -13.17 40.67 -7.52
CA THR A 409 -13.28 40.83 -8.97
C THR A 409 -14.52 40.17 -9.56
N TYR A 410 -15.32 39.45 -8.75
CA TYR A 410 -16.57 38.85 -9.20
C TYR A 410 -17.59 39.93 -9.55
N ARG A 411 -18.26 39.76 -10.68
CA ARG A 411 -19.46 40.51 -11.04
C ARG A 411 -20.55 39.50 -11.32
N GLU A 412 -21.68 39.68 -10.67
CA GLU A 412 -22.87 38.88 -10.95
C GLU A 412 -23.29 39.12 -12.41
N PRO A 413 -23.51 38.06 -13.21
CA PRO A 413 -24.02 38.23 -14.57
C PRO A 413 -25.33 39.03 -14.53
N ALA A 414 -25.47 40.00 -15.43
CA ALA A 414 -26.74 40.71 -15.55
C ALA A 414 -27.85 39.70 -15.84
N PRO A 415 -29.02 39.77 -15.15
CA PRO A 415 -30.12 38.88 -15.45
C PRO A 415 -30.49 39.02 -16.93
N GLU A 416 -30.43 37.92 -17.68
CA GLU A 416 -30.95 37.91 -19.05
C GLU A 416 -32.42 38.32 -19.00
N PRO A 417 -32.87 39.23 -19.90
CA PRO A 417 -34.28 39.55 -20.00
C PRO A 417 -35.04 38.24 -20.29
N PRO A 418 -36.12 37.96 -19.55
CA PRO A 418 -36.85 36.70 -19.71
C PRO A 418 -37.41 36.65 -21.14
N PRO A 419 -37.34 35.49 -21.84
CA PRO A 419 -38.12 35.31 -23.04
C PRO A 419 -39.60 35.51 -22.69
N GLN A 420 -40.31 36.32 -23.48
CA GLN A 420 -41.76 36.45 -23.40
C GLN A 420 -42.40 35.09 -23.71
N GLN A 421 -42.64 34.29 -22.67
CA GLN A 421 -43.54 33.15 -22.72
C GLN A 421 -44.75 33.47 -21.84
N GLN A 422 -45.92 33.34 -22.48
CA GLN A 422 -47.22 33.45 -21.87
C GLN A 422 -47.26 32.71 -20.53
N ALA A 423 -47.93 33.34 -19.57
CA ALA A 423 -48.16 32.83 -18.24
C ALA A 423 -48.78 31.43 -18.28
N THR A 424 -47.92 30.42 -18.12
CA THR A 424 -48.27 29.23 -17.37
C THR A 424 -47.30 29.21 -16.20
N ARG A 425 -47.81 29.45 -15.00
CA ARG A 425 -47.04 29.33 -13.76
C ARG A 425 -46.58 27.88 -13.65
N VAL A 426 -45.33 27.62 -14.00
CA VAL A 426 -44.62 26.41 -13.61
C VAL A 426 -43.62 26.87 -12.55
N GLU A 427 -43.86 26.47 -11.31
CA GLU A 427 -42.86 26.57 -10.25
C GLU A 427 -41.54 25.97 -10.76
N PRO A 428 -40.37 26.53 -10.43
CA PRO A 428 -39.10 25.91 -10.78
C PRO A 428 -39.04 24.55 -10.09
N VAL A 429 -39.35 23.50 -10.85
CA VAL A 429 -39.15 22.12 -10.43
C VAL A 429 -37.65 21.95 -10.34
N ALA A 430 -37.13 21.82 -9.11
CA ALA A 430 -35.77 21.35 -8.88
C ALA A 430 -35.48 20.17 -9.81
N PRO A 431 -34.30 20.08 -10.45
CA PRO A 431 -33.99 18.95 -11.32
C PRO A 431 -34.35 17.67 -10.59
N ALA A 432 -35.28 16.90 -11.15
CA ALA A 432 -35.80 15.71 -10.50
C ALA A 432 -34.60 14.81 -10.15
N ALA A 433 -34.58 14.30 -8.92
CA ALA A 433 -33.56 13.35 -8.51
C ALA A 433 -33.43 12.25 -9.59
N PRO A 434 -32.21 11.85 -9.96
CA PRO A 434 -32.00 10.88 -11.01
C PRO A 434 -32.79 9.61 -10.70
N SER A 435 -33.53 9.11 -11.69
CA SER A 435 -34.28 7.87 -11.49
C SER A 435 -33.35 6.70 -11.21
N THR A 436 -33.84 5.69 -10.50
CA THR A 436 -33.10 4.44 -10.26
C THR A 436 -32.54 3.85 -11.56
N GLU A 437 -33.32 3.92 -12.65
CA GLU A 437 -32.88 3.45 -13.97
C GLU A 437 -31.73 4.30 -14.55
N ALA A 438 -31.78 5.62 -14.37
CA ALA A 438 -30.71 6.52 -14.79
C ALA A 438 -29.40 6.25 -14.02
N LEU A 439 -29.49 6.03 -12.70
CA LEU A 439 -28.35 5.67 -11.86
C LEU A 439 -27.74 4.32 -12.27
N LEU A 440 -28.58 3.30 -12.48
CA LEU A 440 -28.12 2.00 -12.95
C LEU A 440 -27.51 2.05 -14.35
N ALA A 441 -28.05 2.88 -15.25
CA ALA A 441 -27.48 3.10 -16.58
C ALA A 441 -26.11 3.81 -16.51
N ALA A 442 -25.95 4.78 -15.61
CA ALA A 442 -24.68 5.44 -15.36
C ALA A 442 -23.64 4.47 -14.80
N PHE A 443 -23.99 3.68 -13.79
CA PHE A 443 -23.14 2.62 -13.25
C PHE A 443 -22.68 1.63 -14.34
N ARG A 444 -23.60 1.13 -15.18
CA ARG A 444 -23.24 0.18 -16.25
C ARG A 444 -22.24 0.80 -17.22
N ARG A 445 -22.44 2.06 -17.62
CA ARG A 445 -21.52 2.78 -18.50
C ARG A 445 -20.13 2.92 -17.86
N GLU A 446 -20.08 3.30 -16.58
CA GLU A 446 -18.81 3.45 -15.84
C GLU A 446 -18.03 2.14 -15.73
N ARG A 447 -18.72 1.02 -15.47
CA ARG A 447 -18.08 -0.29 -15.29
C ARG A 447 -17.90 -1.07 -16.60
N GLY A 448 -18.13 -0.44 -17.76
CA GLY A 448 -18.02 -1.09 -19.06
C GLY A 448 -19.00 -2.26 -19.26
N ILE A 449 -20.10 -2.29 -18.52
CA ILE A 449 -21.14 -3.32 -18.61
C ILE A 449 -22.01 -3.00 -19.82
N ALA A 450 -22.16 -3.96 -20.73
CA ALA A 450 -22.95 -3.79 -21.94
C ALA A 450 -24.39 -3.33 -21.60
N ARG A 451 -24.95 -2.42 -22.41
CA ARG A 451 -26.26 -1.80 -22.17
C ARG A 451 -27.41 -2.82 -22.05
N GLY A 452 -27.26 -4.01 -22.65
CA GLY A 452 -28.21 -5.13 -22.58
C GLY A 452 -27.83 -6.26 -21.63
N ALA A 453 -26.73 -6.12 -20.86
CA ALA A 453 -26.33 -7.14 -19.89
C ALA A 453 -27.44 -7.32 -18.85
N ARG A 454 -27.77 -8.58 -18.54
CA ARG A 454 -28.74 -8.90 -17.50
C ARG A 454 -28.01 -9.17 -16.19
N PRO A 455 -28.46 -8.62 -15.05
CA PRO A 455 -27.89 -8.96 -13.77
C PRO A 455 -28.18 -10.43 -13.46
N ARG A 456 -27.20 -11.13 -12.89
CA ARG A 456 -27.34 -12.52 -12.44
C ARG A 456 -28.20 -12.61 -11.19
N TYR A 457 -28.12 -11.59 -10.33
CA TYR A 457 -28.94 -11.47 -9.13
C TYR A 457 -29.57 -10.08 -9.04
N ARG A 458 -30.82 -10.02 -8.59
CA ARG A 458 -31.58 -8.79 -8.35
C ARG A 458 -32.32 -8.91 -7.03
N PHE A 459 -32.20 -7.89 -6.20
CA PHE A 459 -32.89 -7.77 -4.91
C PHE A 459 -33.57 -6.42 -4.83
N GLU A 460 -34.77 -6.40 -4.29
CA GLU A 460 -35.51 -5.19 -3.91
C GLU A 460 -35.92 -5.36 -2.45
N THR A 461 -35.13 -4.79 -1.54
CA THR A 461 -35.26 -5.01 -0.09
C THR A 461 -34.67 -3.84 0.68
N ASN A 462 -35.07 -3.69 1.95
CA ASN A 462 -34.42 -2.75 2.85
C ASN A 462 -32.97 -3.18 3.12
N LEU A 463 -31.99 -2.39 2.69
CA LEU A 463 -30.57 -2.62 2.88
C LEU A 463 -29.93 -1.55 3.76
N VAL A 464 -30.44 -0.31 3.75
CA VAL A 464 -29.83 0.83 4.46
C VAL A 464 -30.88 1.87 4.83
N GLY A 465 -30.65 2.57 5.95
CA GLY A 465 -31.51 3.68 6.35
C GLY A 465 -32.83 3.22 6.98
N ASP A 466 -33.95 3.71 6.45
CA ASP A 466 -35.29 3.49 6.98
C ASP A 466 -35.91 2.17 6.47
N ARG A 467 -37.23 2.09 6.28
CA ARG A 467 -37.90 0.87 5.77
C ARG A 467 -38.10 0.86 4.25
N ALA A 468 -37.68 1.91 3.55
CA ALA A 468 -37.78 1.95 2.11
C ALA A 468 -36.85 0.91 1.46
N PRO A 469 -37.28 0.19 0.43
CA PRO A 469 -36.43 -0.79 -0.22
C PRO A 469 -35.41 -0.14 -1.17
N GLU A 470 -34.18 -0.62 -1.11
CA GLU A 470 -33.15 -0.42 -2.12
C GLU A 470 -33.22 -1.50 -3.20
N THR A 471 -32.71 -1.19 -4.39
CA THR A 471 -32.45 -2.16 -5.45
C THR A 471 -30.96 -2.51 -5.47
N ALA A 472 -30.63 -3.79 -5.34
CA ALA A 472 -29.27 -4.31 -5.54
C ALA A 472 -29.20 -5.26 -6.74
N LEU A 473 -28.25 -5.02 -7.65
CA LEU A 473 -28.02 -5.82 -8.86
C LEU A 473 -26.59 -6.34 -8.88
N VAL A 474 -26.40 -7.57 -9.36
CA VAL A 474 -25.08 -8.17 -9.54
C VAL A 474 -24.84 -8.52 -11.01
N TYR A 475 -23.81 -7.95 -11.61
CA TYR A 475 -23.35 -8.24 -12.98
C TYR A 475 -21.97 -8.90 -12.91
N GLY A 476 -21.88 -10.20 -13.19
CA GLY A 476 -20.64 -10.94 -12.92
C GLY A 476 -20.26 -10.84 -11.45
N ARG A 477 -19.11 -10.23 -11.14
CA ARG A 477 -18.66 -9.91 -9.77
C ARG A 477 -19.01 -8.50 -9.29
N GLN A 478 -19.64 -7.68 -10.13
CA GLN A 478 -19.92 -6.28 -9.84
C GLN A 478 -21.31 -6.14 -9.20
N LEU A 479 -21.37 -5.85 -7.90
CA LEU A 479 -22.61 -5.49 -7.21
C LEU A 479 -22.79 -3.96 -7.23
N VAL A 480 -24.00 -3.52 -7.56
CA VAL A 480 -24.46 -2.14 -7.38
C VAL A 480 -25.71 -2.12 -6.51
N ALA A 481 -25.81 -1.15 -5.61
CA ALA A 481 -27.00 -0.84 -4.83
C ALA A 481 -27.41 0.61 -5.07
N VAL A 482 -28.71 0.82 -5.30
CA VAL A 482 -29.35 2.13 -5.52
C VAL A 482 -30.65 2.20 -4.73
N GLY A 483 -30.98 3.36 -4.19
CA GLY A 483 -32.23 3.57 -3.47
C GLY A 483 -32.18 4.77 -2.54
N PRO A 484 -33.30 5.09 -1.89
CA PRO A 484 -33.45 6.32 -1.11
C PRO A 484 -32.47 6.42 0.06
N GLY A 485 -32.12 5.31 0.73
CA GLY A 485 -31.13 5.30 1.80
C GLY A 485 -29.67 5.43 1.33
N ILE A 486 -29.42 5.40 0.02
CA ILE A 486 -28.07 5.50 -0.56
C ILE A 486 -27.86 6.93 -1.06
N GLN A 487 -27.09 7.71 -0.31
CA GLN A 487 -26.80 9.11 -0.63
C GLN A 487 -28.08 9.90 -0.98
N ASN A 488 -29.16 9.72 -0.21
CA ASN A 488 -30.47 10.35 -0.43
C ASN A 488 -31.10 10.05 -1.82
N GLY A 489 -30.81 8.90 -2.41
CA GLY A 489 -31.36 8.48 -3.69
C GLY A 489 -30.76 9.17 -4.90
N THR A 490 -29.67 9.94 -4.74
CA THR A 490 -29.04 10.66 -5.86
C THR A 490 -27.84 9.92 -6.45
N SER A 491 -27.47 8.76 -5.90
CA SER A 491 -26.26 8.02 -6.30
C SER A 491 -26.38 6.51 -6.06
N TRP A 492 -25.32 5.76 -6.34
CA TRP A 492 -25.20 4.33 -6.07
C TRP A 492 -23.99 4.02 -5.18
N LEU A 493 -24.05 2.88 -4.51
CA LEU A 493 -22.89 2.22 -3.92
C LEU A 493 -22.56 0.99 -4.75
N PHE A 494 -21.28 0.67 -4.89
CA PHE A 494 -20.86 -0.55 -5.58
C PHE A 494 -19.83 -1.33 -4.78
N TYR A 495 -19.79 -2.63 -5.03
CA TYR A 495 -18.85 -3.56 -4.42
C TYR A 495 -18.41 -4.58 -5.47
N GLU A 496 -17.10 -4.72 -5.65
CA GLU A 496 -16.55 -5.79 -6.46
C GLU A 496 -16.28 -6.99 -5.58
N VAL A 497 -17.04 -8.07 -5.80
CA VAL A 497 -16.89 -9.31 -5.03
C VAL A 497 -15.52 -9.91 -5.34
N PRO A 498 -14.70 -10.28 -4.32
CA PRO A 498 -13.36 -10.83 -4.49
C PRO A 498 -13.39 -12.30 -4.93
N ALA A 499 -14.16 -12.61 -5.97
CA ALA A 499 -14.14 -13.89 -6.66
C ALA A 499 -13.05 -13.86 -7.76
N PRO A 500 -12.30 -14.95 -7.99
CA PRO A 500 -11.30 -14.99 -9.06
C PRO A 500 -11.88 -14.77 -10.47
N SER A 501 -13.11 -15.22 -10.70
CA SER A 501 -13.86 -15.02 -11.94
C SER A 501 -15.36 -14.88 -11.67
N ASP A 502 -16.14 -14.46 -12.67
CA ASP A 502 -17.60 -14.32 -12.57
C ASP A 502 -18.31 -15.64 -12.22
N ASP A 503 -17.76 -16.77 -12.69
CA ASP A 503 -18.28 -18.12 -12.42
C ASP A 503 -17.97 -18.59 -10.99
N ASP A 504 -16.98 -17.98 -10.35
CA ASP A 504 -16.62 -18.28 -8.97
C ASP A 504 -17.50 -17.57 -7.94
N LEU A 505 -18.37 -16.65 -8.38
CA LEU A 505 -19.49 -16.21 -7.56
C LEU A 505 -20.59 -17.27 -7.59
N VAL A 506 -20.59 -18.15 -6.59
CA VAL A 506 -21.48 -19.32 -6.56
C VAL A 506 -22.92 -18.89 -6.25
N ASN A 507 -23.12 -18.06 -5.24
CA ASN A 507 -24.44 -17.64 -4.78
C ASN A 507 -24.42 -16.23 -4.18
N VAL A 508 -25.53 -15.50 -4.29
CA VAL A 508 -25.77 -14.23 -3.60
C VAL A 508 -27.16 -14.24 -2.98
N GLN A 509 -27.26 -13.83 -1.73
CA GLN A 509 -28.53 -13.66 -1.02
C GLN A 509 -28.58 -12.30 -0.34
N ALA A 510 -29.78 -11.75 -0.17
CA ALA A 510 -30.04 -10.60 0.68
C ALA A 510 -31.01 -11.03 1.79
N VAL A 511 -30.55 -11.07 3.04
CA VAL A 511 -31.37 -11.53 4.17
C VAL A 511 -30.93 -10.88 5.49
N ASP A 512 -31.89 -10.58 6.35
CA ASP A 512 -31.62 -10.05 7.70
C ASP A 512 -31.08 -11.16 8.61
N VAL A 513 -29.76 -11.11 8.86
CA VAL A 513 -29.04 -11.99 9.78
C VAL A 513 -28.56 -11.28 11.03
N THR A 514 -28.69 -9.95 11.12
CA THR A 514 -28.35 -9.16 12.31
C THR A 514 -29.55 -8.95 13.24
N GLY A 515 -30.77 -9.10 12.72
CA GLY A 515 -32.04 -8.90 13.41
C GLY A 515 -32.46 -7.44 13.51
N ASP A 516 -31.82 -6.53 12.76
CA ASP A 516 -32.10 -5.09 12.80
C ASP A 516 -33.22 -4.66 11.81
N GLY A 517 -33.77 -5.60 11.05
CA GLY A 517 -34.80 -5.35 10.04
C GLY A 517 -34.26 -4.91 8.69
N ARG A 518 -32.94 -4.87 8.49
CA ARG A 518 -32.26 -4.65 7.21
C ARG A 518 -31.61 -5.94 6.75
N ALA A 519 -31.57 -6.13 5.43
CA ALA A 519 -30.94 -7.29 4.84
C ALA A 519 -29.43 -7.09 4.69
N GLU A 520 -28.66 -8.09 5.09
CA GLU A 520 -27.25 -8.23 4.74
C GLU A 520 -27.09 -8.96 3.41
N LEU A 521 -25.99 -8.68 2.71
CA LEU A 521 -25.61 -9.34 1.47
C LEU A 521 -24.65 -10.50 1.77
N LEU A 522 -25.07 -11.71 1.44
CA LEU A 522 -24.33 -12.95 1.65
C LEU A 522 -23.82 -13.46 0.30
N PHE A 523 -22.49 -13.55 0.16
CA PHE A 523 -21.82 -14.04 -1.04
C PHE A 523 -21.19 -15.40 -0.75
N THR A 524 -21.43 -16.39 -1.61
CA THR A 524 -20.64 -17.63 -1.60
C THR A 524 -19.65 -17.58 -2.75
N VAL A 525 -18.35 -17.56 -2.43
CA VAL A 525 -17.26 -17.41 -3.40
C VAL A 525 -16.42 -18.68 -3.44
N ARG A 526 -16.16 -19.19 -4.64
CA ARG A 526 -15.27 -20.32 -4.86
C ARG A 526 -13.82 -19.86 -5.00
N GLN A 527 -12.91 -20.54 -4.31
CA GLN A 527 -11.47 -20.34 -4.39
C GLN A 527 -10.82 -21.67 -4.78
N ARG A 528 -9.87 -21.65 -5.73
CA ARG A 528 -9.16 -22.85 -6.21
C ARG A 528 -7.69 -22.81 -5.80
N PHE A 529 -7.19 -23.96 -5.34
CA PHE A 529 -5.82 -24.19 -4.89
C PHE A 529 -5.36 -25.53 -5.46
N GLY A 530 -4.86 -25.51 -6.70
CA GLY A 530 -4.59 -26.75 -7.46
C GLY A 530 -5.85 -27.60 -7.62
N GLU A 531 -5.79 -28.87 -7.21
CA GLU A 531 -6.90 -29.84 -7.26
C GLU A 531 -7.95 -29.66 -6.15
N VAL A 532 -7.74 -28.72 -5.24
CA VAL A 532 -8.66 -28.44 -4.14
C VAL A 532 -9.39 -27.14 -4.43
N SER A 533 -10.70 -27.12 -4.21
CA SER A 533 -11.48 -25.90 -4.17
C SER A 533 -12.22 -25.78 -2.85
N ARG A 534 -12.39 -24.55 -2.40
CA ARG A 534 -13.26 -24.22 -1.27
C ARG A 534 -14.30 -23.18 -1.65
N GLU A 535 -15.42 -23.19 -0.96
CA GLU A 535 -16.45 -22.15 -1.05
C GLU A 535 -16.50 -21.42 0.28
N VAL A 536 -16.35 -20.10 0.24
CA VAL A 536 -16.33 -19.21 1.39
C VAL A 536 -17.59 -18.35 1.37
N LEU A 537 -18.34 -18.39 2.46
CA LEU A 537 -19.45 -17.48 2.72
C LEU A 537 -18.90 -16.18 3.31
N VAL A 538 -19.21 -15.06 2.66
CA VAL A 538 -18.87 -13.71 3.11
C VAL A 538 -20.15 -12.94 3.34
N VAL A 539 -20.29 -12.32 4.50
CA VAL A 539 -21.48 -11.53 4.87
C VAL A 539 -21.09 -10.06 4.96
N HIS A 540 -21.80 -9.20 4.23
CA HIS A 540 -21.62 -7.75 4.27
C HIS A 540 -22.91 -7.06 4.69
N GLN A 541 -22.78 -6.04 5.53
CA GLN A 541 -23.86 -5.08 5.76
C GLN A 541 -23.71 -3.92 4.77
N LEU A 542 -24.82 -3.41 4.23
CA LEU A 542 -24.81 -2.14 3.50
C LEU A 542 -25.01 -0.99 4.48
N THR A 543 -24.19 0.03 4.36
CA THR A 543 -24.31 1.30 5.08
C THR A 543 -24.32 2.45 4.07
N GLU A 544 -24.68 3.65 4.50
CA GLU A 544 -24.61 4.86 3.65
C GLU A 544 -23.22 5.10 3.04
N ARG A 545 -22.16 4.51 3.64
CA ARG A 545 -20.76 4.74 3.27
C ARG A 545 -20.07 3.52 2.63
N GLY A 546 -20.76 2.38 2.48
CA GLY A 546 -20.21 1.18 1.85
C GLY A 546 -20.56 -0.13 2.54
N PHE A 547 -19.70 -1.14 2.35
CA PHE A 547 -19.97 -2.56 2.61
C PHE A 547 -19.06 -3.16 3.70
N PRO A 548 -19.18 -2.82 4.99
CA PRO A 548 -18.44 -3.51 6.05
C PRO A 548 -18.70 -5.02 6.03
N ARG A 549 -17.63 -5.82 6.23
CA ARG A 549 -17.70 -7.28 6.29
C ARG A 549 -18.00 -7.73 7.72
N LEU A 550 -19.11 -8.45 7.90
CA LEU A 550 -19.53 -8.97 9.19
C LEU A 550 -18.96 -10.36 9.50
N LEU A 551 -18.81 -11.21 8.47
CA LEU A 551 -18.36 -12.59 8.61
C LEU A 551 -17.63 -13.08 7.36
N GLN A 552 -16.68 -13.98 7.56
CA GLN A 552 -16.10 -14.81 6.51
C GLN A 552 -15.87 -16.22 7.06
N VAL A 553 -16.43 -17.23 6.41
CA VAL A 553 -16.39 -18.63 6.88
C VAL A 553 -16.37 -19.60 5.71
N GLU A 554 -15.53 -20.62 5.76
CA GLU A 554 -15.53 -21.69 4.78
C GLU A 554 -16.77 -22.58 4.96
N VAL A 555 -17.54 -22.78 3.90
CA VAL A 555 -18.80 -23.54 3.92
C VAL A 555 -18.79 -24.76 3.01
N ALA A 556 -17.80 -24.90 2.13
CA ALA A 556 -17.56 -26.16 1.45
C ALA A 556 -16.09 -26.33 1.07
N ARG A 557 -15.66 -27.59 0.95
CA ARG A 557 -14.39 -28.00 0.34
C ARG A 557 -14.62 -29.17 -0.59
N THR A 558 -13.92 -29.20 -1.72
CA THR A 558 -14.00 -30.27 -2.73
C THR A 558 -12.62 -30.55 -3.31
N SER A 559 -12.27 -31.83 -3.48
CA SER A 559 -11.11 -32.27 -4.27
C SER A 559 -11.45 -33.56 -5.01
N GLY A 560 -11.38 -33.53 -6.34
CA GLY A 560 -11.92 -34.61 -7.18
C GLY A 560 -13.39 -34.92 -6.85
N THR A 561 -13.68 -36.16 -6.47
CA THR A 561 -15.02 -36.61 -6.07
C THR A 561 -15.31 -36.44 -4.58
N ALA A 562 -14.30 -36.12 -3.76
CA ALA A 562 -14.43 -35.94 -2.33
C ALA A 562 -14.90 -34.52 -1.99
N SER A 563 -15.81 -34.38 -1.02
CA SER A 563 -16.33 -33.07 -0.62
C SER A 563 -16.86 -33.06 0.81
N VAL A 564 -16.81 -31.89 1.45
CA VAL A 564 -17.60 -31.56 2.65
C VAL A 564 -18.34 -30.27 2.35
N ARG A 565 -19.64 -30.22 2.64
CA ARG A 565 -20.48 -29.03 2.48
C ARG A 565 -21.29 -28.80 3.74
N ASN A 566 -21.17 -27.62 4.33
CA ASN A 566 -21.95 -27.17 5.47
C ASN A 566 -23.36 -26.76 5.05
N GLU A 567 -24.30 -26.88 5.97
CA GLU A 567 -25.66 -26.36 5.79
C GLU A 567 -25.72 -24.93 6.35
N VAL A 568 -26.01 -23.96 5.49
CA VAL A 568 -26.18 -22.55 5.88
C VAL A 568 -27.68 -22.26 5.99
N ARG A 569 -28.11 -21.80 7.17
CA ARG A 569 -29.52 -21.50 7.46
C ARG A 569 -29.65 -20.07 7.96
N THR A 570 -30.57 -19.32 7.36
CA THR A 570 -30.89 -17.94 7.74
C THR A 570 -32.36 -17.86 8.14
N ARG A 571 -32.65 -17.54 9.41
CA ARG A 571 -34.05 -17.43 9.90
C ARG A 571 -34.17 -16.49 11.09
N GLY A 572 -35.03 -15.47 10.95
CA GLY A 572 -35.44 -14.59 12.04
C GLY A 572 -34.31 -13.79 12.66
N GLY A 573 -33.50 -13.10 11.84
CA GLY A 573 -32.38 -12.28 12.31
C GLY A 573 -31.20 -13.10 12.84
N ARG A 574 -31.00 -14.32 12.31
CA ARG A 574 -29.94 -15.24 12.75
C ARG A 574 -29.37 -16.01 11.57
N LEU A 575 -28.05 -16.23 11.65
CA LEU A 575 -27.30 -17.12 10.78
C LEU A 575 -26.84 -18.35 11.58
N GLU A 576 -27.19 -19.54 11.12
CA GLU A 576 -26.70 -20.81 11.67
C GLU A 576 -25.95 -21.56 10.57
N ILE A 577 -24.76 -22.06 10.89
CA ILE A 577 -23.97 -22.93 10.01
C ILE A 577 -23.81 -24.27 10.71
N ALA A 578 -24.30 -25.33 10.10
CA ALA A 578 -24.20 -26.68 10.63
C ALA A 578 -23.19 -27.53 9.85
N PRO A 579 -22.46 -28.44 10.53
CA PRO A 579 -21.73 -29.51 9.85
C PRO A 579 -22.74 -30.26 8.97
N GLY A 580 -22.56 -30.19 7.65
CA GLY A 580 -23.50 -30.77 6.70
C GLY A 580 -23.09 -32.18 6.31
N ARG A 581 -22.90 -32.42 5.01
CA ARG A 581 -22.58 -33.77 4.49
C ARG A 581 -21.14 -33.84 4.00
N ALA A 582 -20.49 -34.96 4.27
CA ALA A 582 -19.24 -35.37 3.66
C ALA A 582 -19.48 -36.46 2.62
N ARG A 583 -18.66 -36.48 1.57
CA ARG A 583 -18.59 -37.53 0.55
C ARG A 583 -17.12 -37.91 0.37
N GLU A 584 -16.80 -39.20 0.39
CA GLU A 584 -15.46 -39.81 0.36
C GLU A 584 -14.50 -39.40 1.50
N TRP A 585 -14.68 -38.23 2.13
CA TRP A 585 -13.94 -37.85 3.33
C TRP A 585 -14.63 -38.32 4.62
N SER A 586 -13.78 -38.72 5.56
CA SER A 586 -14.12 -39.12 6.93
C SER A 586 -13.05 -38.58 7.89
N ALA A 587 -13.26 -38.75 9.20
CA ALA A 587 -12.27 -38.36 10.21
C ALA A 587 -10.88 -38.96 9.97
N GLU A 588 -10.82 -40.19 9.46
CA GLU A 588 -9.57 -40.93 9.24
C GLU A 588 -8.81 -40.48 7.97
N HIS A 589 -9.53 -39.98 6.96
CA HIS A 589 -8.98 -39.68 5.63
C HIS A 589 -9.01 -38.18 5.28
N TRP A 590 -9.19 -37.31 6.28
CA TRP A 590 -9.19 -35.86 6.09
C TRP A 590 -7.76 -35.31 6.05
N PRO A 591 -7.25 -34.83 4.90
CA PRO A 591 -5.82 -34.52 4.73
C PRO A 591 -5.45 -33.09 5.13
N PHE A 592 -6.42 -32.27 5.57
CA PHE A 592 -6.21 -30.84 5.75
C PHE A 592 -6.01 -30.46 7.21
N SER A 593 -4.88 -29.83 7.52
CA SER A 593 -4.68 -29.12 8.78
C SER A 593 -5.27 -27.72 8.71
N ARG A 594 -5.60 -27.17 9.89
CA ARG A 594 -6.04 -25.78 10.01
C ARG A 594 -4.83 -24.86 9.90
N ASP A 595 -4.88 -23.90 8.99
CA ASP A 595 -3.95 -22.78 8.96
C ASP A 595 -4.38 -21.75 10.01
N PRO A 596 -3.56 -21.45 11.04
CA PRO A 596 -3.90 -20.44 12.05
C PRO A 596 -3.97 -19.01 11.47
N ASN A 597 -3.39 -18.76 10.29
CA ASN A 597 -3.34 -17.44 9.66
C ASN A 597 -4.47 -17.20 8.65
N ASP A 598 -5.38 -18.15 8.47
CA ASP A 598 -6.51 -17.96 7.56
C ASP A 598 -7.52 -16.96 8.16
N SER A 599 -7.81 -15.91 7.39
CA SER A 599 -8.80 -14.89 7.74
C SER A 599 -10.25 -15.40 7.75
N ALA A 600 -10.52 -16.56 7.12
CA ALA A 600 -11.83 -17.21 7.15
C ALA A 600 -11.95 -18.14 8.35
N GLU A 601 -13.11 -18.14 9.00
CA GLU A 601 -13.43 -19.18 9.96
C GLU A 601 -13.43 -20.57 9.27
N PRO A 602 -12.97 -21.62 9.97
CA PRO A 602 -12.79 -22.93 9.36
C PRO A 602 -14.13 -23.60 9.04
N LEU A 603 -14.07 -24.49 8.04
CA LEU A 603 -15.14 -25.40 7.68
C LEU A 603 -15.53 -26.28 8.87
N LEU A 604 -16.83 -26.41 9.17
CA LEU A 604 -17.30 -27.33 10.20
C LEU A 604 -17.32 -28.76 9.67
N LEU A 605 -16.62 -29.68 10.33
CA LEU A 605 -16.51 -31.07 9.89
C LEU A 605 -17.63 -31.92 10.51
N PRO A 606 -18.34 -32.75 9.72
CA PRO A 606 -19.46 -33.57 10.20
C PRO A 606 -19.14 -34.55 11.34
N TRP A 607 -17.86 -34.87 11.55
CA TRP A 607 -17.41 -35.84 12.55
C TRP A 607 -16.80 -35.22 13.82
N THR A 608 -16.53 -33.91 13.85
CA THR A 608 -15.95 -33.23 15.04
C THR A 608 -16.77 -32.05 15.53
N ASP A 609 -17.44 -31.34 14.63
CA ASP A 609 -18.05 -30.05 14.94
C ASP A 609 -19.55 -30.15 15.19
N ARG A 610 -20.11 -29.07 15.73
CA ARG A 610 -21.56 -28.88 15.94
C ARG A 610 -22.01 -27.61 15.24
N ALA A 611 -23.32 -27.45 15.09
CA ALA A 611 -23.88 -26.23 14.51
C ALA A 611 -23.48 -24.99 15.32
N VAL A 612 -23.04 -23.96 14.60
CA VAL A 612 -22.62 -22.66 15.14
C VAL A 612 -23.69 -21.64 14.81
N ARG A 613 -24.12 -20.88 15.81
CA ARG A 613 -25.10 -19.81 15.64
C ARG A 613 -24.41 -18.47 15.78
N TYR A 614 -24.50 -17.65 14.75
CA TYR A 614 -23.91 -16.33 14.75
C TYR A 614 -24.90 -15.29 15.28
N ARG A 615 -24.38 -14.34 16.05
CA ARG A 615 -25.09 -13.16 16.55
C ARG A 615 -24.31 -11.91 16.23
N PHE A 616 -25.01 -10.81 15.97
CA PHE A 616 -24.36 -9.54 15.72
C PHE A 616 -23.89 -8.91 17.05
N ALA A 617 -22.58 -8.70 17.17
CA ALA A 617 -21.94 -8.06 18.32
C ALA A 617 -20.66 -7.34 17.88
N GLY A 618 -20.43 -6.12 18.36
CA GLY A 618 -19.20 -5.38 18.07
C GLY A 618 -18.94 -5.13 16.58
N GLY A 619 -20.00 -4.97 15.77
CA GLY A 619 -19.88 -4.74 14.33
C GLY A 619 -19.55 -6.00 13.51
N ARG A 620 -19.61 -7.20 14.12
CA ARG A 620 -19.34 -8.48 13.46
C ARG A 620 -20.41 -9.51 13.81
N LEU A 621 -20.48 -10.57 13.02
CA LEU A 621 -21.21 -11.78 13.39
C LEU A 621 -20.25 -12.70 14.13
N THR A 622 -20.52 -12.95 15.40
CA THR A 622 -19.70 -13.79 16.29
C THR A 622 -20.47 -15.04 16.72
N ARG A 623 -19.74 -16.12 17.02
CA ARG A 623 -20.30 -17.41 17.46
C ARG A 623 -21.04 -17.36 18.80
#